data_AF-A0A2N9AMA1-F1
#
_entry.id   AF-A0A2N9AMA1-F1
#
_cell.length_a   1.000
_cell.length_b   1.000
_cell.length_c   1.000
_cell.angle_alpha   90.00
_cell.angle_beta   90.00
_cell.angle_gamma   90.00
#
_symmetry.space_group_name_H-M   'P 1'
#
loop_
_entity.id
_entity.type
_entity.pdbx_description
1 polymer ?
#
loop_
_entity_poly.entity_id
_entity_poly.type
_entity_poly.pdbx_seq_one_letter_code
_entity_poly.pdbx_strand_id
1 'polypeptide(L)'
;MGLDPGLFDGGKRVPYADLARLITLGAERTNCPYLGLLVGQRGTLGSLGRLGALMRHSDSVGDALRALVAHSGTQNWGAVVGLGIHSGVAVFSYAPLWSGSRVRGHPLGASARHHDQRPSGARWG
;
A
#
# COMPACT_ATOMS: atom_id res chain seq x y z
N MET A 1 -23.13 18.70 5.85
CA MET A 1 -21.80 18.15 5.56
C MET A 1 -21.97 16.67 5.29
N GLY A 2 -21.78 16.21 4.05
CA GLY A 2 -22.20 14.87 3.61
C GLY A 2 -21.31 13.71 4.08
N LEU A 3 -20.78 13.77 5.30
CA LEU A 3 -20.06 12.69 5.98
C LEU A 3 -20.84 12.36 7.26
N ASP A 4 -21.13 11.08 7.48
CA ASP A 4 -21.73 10.62 8.74
C ASP A 4 -20.67 10.65 9.85
N PRO A 5 -20.83 11.45 10.92
CA PRO A 5 -19.89 11.47 12.04
C PRO A 5 -19.75 10.11 12.73
N GLY A 6 -20.82 9.31 12.77
CA GLY A 6 -20.83 7.98 13.39
C GLY A 6 -19.95 6.96 12.69
N LEU A 7 -19.46 7.28 11.48
CA LEU A 7 -18.48 6.47 10.76
C LEU A 7 -17.12 6.43 11.46
N PHE A 8 -16.77 7.49 12.19
CA PHE A 8 -15.49 7.63 12.89
C PHE A 8 -15.56 7.19 14.36
N ASP A 9 -16.71 6.72 14.83
CA ASP A 9 -16.89 6.24 16.19
C ASP A 9 -16.37 4.81 16.39
N GLY A 10 -15.66 4.60 17.51
CA GLY A 10 -15.55 3.29 18.15
C GLY A 10 -14.73 2.22 17.42
N GLY A 11 -13.70 2.60 16.65
CA GLY A 11 -12.73 1.64 16.11
C GLY A 11 -13.20 0.81 14.92
N LYS A 12 -14.29 1.22 14.26
CA LYS A 12 -14.76 0.62 13.01
C LYS A 12 -13.83 0.99 11.84
N ARG A 13 -13.79 0.14 10.81
CA ARG A 13 -13.07 0.44 9.57
C ARG A 13 -13.84 1.51 8.80
N VAL A 14 -13.22 2.66 8.59
CA VAL A 14 -13.73 3.74 7.74
C VAL A 14 -13.38 3.42 6.28
N PRO A 15 -14.33 3.49 5.33
CA PRO A 15 -14.04 3.44 3.90
C PRO A 15 -13.07 4.54 3.47
N TYR A 16 -12.18 4.24 2.52
CA TYR A 16 -11.05 5.12 2.25
C TYR A 16 -11.52 6.40 1.54
N ALA A 17 -12.58 6.27 0.74
CA ALA A 17 -13.24 7.40 0.09
C ALA A 17 -13.77 8.42 1.09
N ASP A 18 -14.31 7.98 2.23
CA ASP A 18 -14.83 8.87 3.27
C ASP A 18 -13.70 9.59 4.02
N LEU A 19 -12.61 8.88 4.30
CA LEU A 19 -11.39 9.48 4.84
C LEU A 19 -10.78 10.51 3.88
N ALA A 20 -10.67 10.17 2.60
CA ALA A 20 -10.16 11.07 1.57
C ALA A 20 -11.03 12.32 1.46
N ARG A 21 -12.36 12.16 1.46
CA ARG A 21 -13.31 13.28 1.43
C ARG A 21 -13.20 14.16 2.67
N LEU A 22 -13.00 13.58 3.86
CA LEU A 22 -12.77 14.34 5.09
C LEU A 22 -11.52 15.20 4.98
N ILE A 23 -10.42 14.63 4.49
CA ILE A 23 -9.15 15.35 4.29
C ILE A 23 -9.32 16.48 3.27
N THR A 24 -10.00 16.24 2.15
CA THR A 24 -10.28 17.27 1.12
C THR A 24 -11.10 18.42 1.69
N LEU A 25 -12.19 18.12 2.41
CA LEU A 25 -13.02 19.15 3.04
C LEU A 25 -12.24 19.94 4.10
N GLY A 26 -11.37 19.25 4.86
CA GLY A 26 -10.47 19.90 5.82
C GLY A 26 -9.53 20.87 5.12
N ALA A 27 -8.85 20.41 4.06
CA ALA A 27 -7.91 21.20 3.28
C ALA A 27 -8.56 22.46 2.70
N GLU A 28 -9.77 22.36 2.16
CA GLU A 28 -10.54 23.49 1.64
C GLU A 28 -10.88 24.51 2.74
N ARG A 29 -11.32 24.05 3.91
CA ARG A 29 -11.72 24.94 5.01
C ARG A 29 -10.56 25.59 5.74
N THR A 30 -9.44 24.89 5.85
CA THR A 30 -8.24 25.41 6.51
C THR A 30 -7.29 26.10 5.53
N ASN A 31 -7.67 26.17 4.24
CA ASN A 31 -6.82 26.64 3.14
C ASN A 31 -5.43 25.97 3.14
N CYS A 32 -5.38 24.66 3.44
CA CYS A 32 -4.16 23.88 3.58
C CYS A 32 -4.18 22.69 2.60
N PRO A 33 -3.70 22.86 1.35
CA PRO A 33 -3.78 21.83 0.32
C PRO A 33 -2.96 20.57 0.64
N TYR A 34 -1.96 20.68 1.52
CA TYR A 34 -1.09 19.57 1.95
C TYR A 34 -1.52 18.94 3.29
N LEU A 35 -2.75 19.21 3.76
CA LEU A 35 -3.27 18.65 5.01
C LEU A 35 -3.16 17.12 5.06
N GLY A 36 -3.46 16.43 3.97
CA GLY A 36 -3.33 14.98 3.88
C GLY A 36 -1.89 14.48 4.09
N LEU A 37 -0.89 15.25 3.64
CA LEU A 37 0.52 14.95 3.86
C LEU A 37 0.90 15.09 5.34
N LEU A 38 0.45 16.17 5.99
CA LEU A 38 0.70 16.39 7.42
C LEU A 38 0.07 15.29 8.29
N VAL A 39 -1.14 14.86 7.93
CA VAL A 39 -1.82 13.74 8.60
C VAL A 39 -1.04 12.44 8.36
N GLY A 40 -0.62 12.17 7.13
CA GLY A 40 0.16 10.98 6.77
C GLY A 40 1.53 10.92 7.46
N GLN A 41 2.21 12.06 7.64
CA GLN A 41 3.49 12.16 8.35
C GLN A 41 3.39 11.78 9.83
N ARG A 42 2.21 11.93 10.44
CA ARG A 42 1.95 11.48 11.82
C ARG A 42 1.63 9.99 11.89
N GLY A 43 1.49 9.31 10.75
CA GLY A 43 1.31 7.87 10.67
C GLY A 43 2.52 7.13 11.22
N THR A 44 2.29 6.18 12.11
CA THR A 44 3.33 5.31 12.67
C THR A 44 3.05 3.85 12.31
N LEU A 45 3.97 2.93 12.61
CA LEU A 45 3.65 1.50 12.57
C LEU A 45 2.48 1.14 13.50
N GLY A 46 2.17 1.95 14.53
CA GLY A 46 0.95 1.79 15.33
C GLY A 46 -0.33 2.01 14.52
N SER A 47 -0.29 2.94 13.56
CA SER A 47 -1.41 3.26 12.66
C SER A 47 -1.74 2.13 11.69
N LEU A 48 -0.78 1.22 11.42
CA LEU A 48 -1.00 0.01 10.61
C LEU A 48 -1.68 -1.13 11.41
N GLY A 49 -1.95 -0.92 12.70
CA GLY A 49 -2.60 -1.90 13.57
C GLY A 49 -1.81 -3.21 13.66
N ARG A 50 -2.50 -4.36 13.52
CA ARG A 50 -1.90 -5.70 13.61
C ARG A 50 -0.77 -5.92 12.59
N LEU A 51 -0.85 -5.30 11.42
CA LEU A 51 0.19 -5.43 10.41
C LEU A 51 1.48 -4.72 10.84
N GLY A 52 1.37 -3.55 11.47
CA GLY A 52 2.54 -2.89 12.03
C GLY A 52 3.17 -3.66 13.20
N ALA A 53 2.38 -4.42 13.97
CA ALA A 53 2.93 -5.34 14.96
C ALA A 53 3.69 -6.50 14.30
N LEU A 54 3.12 -7.12 13.26
CA LEU A 54 3.79 -8.17 12.48
C LEU A 54 5.13 -7.68 11.90
N MET A 55 5.14 -6.47 11.33
CA MET A 55 6.36 -5.86 10.79
C MET A 55 7.43 -5.62 11.87
N ARG A 56 7.04 -5.20 13.08
CA ARG A 56 7.98 -5.00 14.21
C ARG A 56 8.62 -6.28 14.70
N HIS A 57 7.97 -7.42 14.51
CA HIS A 57 8.46 -8.74 14.93
C HIS A 57 9.07 -9.54 13.78
N SER A 58 9.32 -8.92 12.62
CA SER A 58 9.97 -9.58 11.49
C SER A 58 11.49 -9.57 11.66
N ASP A 59 12.15 -10.66 11.26
CA ASP A 59 13.60 -10.86 11.42
C ASP A 59 14.45 -9.90 10.58
N SER A 60 13.89 -9.37 9.49
CA SER A 60 14.53 -8.37 8.64
C SER A 60 13.54 -7.34 8.11
N VAL A 61 14.06 -6.18 7.68
CA VAL A 61 13.25 -5.16 6.98
C VAL A 61 12.64 -5.72 5.69
N GLY A 62 13.34 -6.64 5.02
CA GLY A 62 12.82 -7.33 3.85
C GLY A 62 11.59 -8.18 4.18
N ASP A 63 11.63 -8.91 5.29
CA ASP A 63 10.49 -9.72 5.76
C ASP A 63 9.31 -8.85 6.20
N ALA A 64 9.58 -7.72 6.87
CA ALA A 64 8.56 -6.75 7.22
C ALA A 64 7.84 -6.18 5.98
N LEU A 65 8.59 -5.82 4.93
CA LEU A 65 8.01 -5.29 3.70
C LEU A 65 7.26 -6.37 2.90
N ARG A 66 7.74 -7.62 2.89
CA ARG A 66 7.00 -8.74 2.28
C ARG A 66 5.68 -8.99 3.00
N ALA A 67 5.70 -8.96 4.34
CA ALA A 67 4.49 -9.10 5.16
C ALA A 67 3.51 -7.96 4.89
N LEU A 68 4.00 -6.72 4.73
CA LEU A 68 3.20 -5.56 4.36
C LEU A 68 2.47 -5.75 3.02
N VAL A 69 3.18 -6.20 1.98
CA VAL A 69 2.57 -6.45 0.66
C VAL A 69 1.57 -7.61 0.71
N ALA A 70 1.93 -8.72 1.37
CA ALA A 70 1.09 -9.91 1.46
C ALA A 70 -0.26 -9.63 2.16
N HIS A 71 -0.29 -8.69 3.11
CA HIS A 71 -1.49 -8.34 3.87
C HIS A 71 -2.13 -7.01 3.43
N SER A 72 -1.60 -6.37 2.39
CA SER A 72 -2.08 -5.06 1.92
C SER A 72 -3.54 -5.08 1.47
N GLY A 73 -3.99 -6.15 0.79
CA GLY A 73 -5.39 -6.29 0.38
C GLY A 73 -6.40 -6.41 1.53
N THR A 74 -5.93 -6.70 2.75
CA THR A 74 -6.79 -6.75 3.94
C THR A 74 -7.05 -5.37 4.54
N GLN A 75 -6.20 -4.39 4.22
CA GLN A 75 -6.35 -3.02 4.71
C GLN A 75 -6.80 -2.09 3.59
N ASN A 76 -7.78 -1.27 3.94
CA ASN A 76 -8.38 -0.30 3.04
C ASN A 76 -7.49 0.96 2.95
N TRP A 77 -6.26 0.80 2.45
CA TRP A 77 -5.26 1.88 2.36
C TRP A 77 -5.44 2.80 1.17
N GLY A 78 -6.44 2.53 0.32
CA GLY A 78 -6.69 3.35 -0.87
C GLY A 78 -5.51 3.38 -1.82
N ALA A 79 -4.66 2.35 -1.80
CA ALA A 79 -3.53 2.19 -2.69
C ALA A 79 -3.16 0.71 -2.83
N VAL A 80 -2.65 0.36 -4.01
CA VAL A 80 -1.93 -0.89 -4.23
C VAL A 80 -0.47 -0.65 -3.86
N VAL A 81 0.09 -1.58 -3.09
CA VAL A 81 1.52 -1.57 -2.75
C VAL A 81 2.21 -2.78 -3.37
N GLY A 82 3.44 -2.59 -3.80
CA GLY A 82 4.28 -3.64 -4.37
C GLY A 82 5.68 -3.62 -3.77
N LEU A 83 6.35 -4.76 -3.80
CA LEU A 83 7.73 -4.88 -3.38
C LEU A 83 8.51 -5.69 -4.42
N GLY A 84 9.53 -5.07 -5.01
CA GLY A 84 10.55 -5.75 -5.80
C GLY A 84 11.83 -5.84 -4.99
N ILE A 85 12.47 -7.01 -4.95
CA ILE A 85 13.79 -7.18 -4.36
C ILE A 85 14.72 -7.65 -5.48
N HIS A 86 15.78 -6.90 -5.75
CA HIS A 86 16.77 -7.25 -6.76
C HIS A 86 18.16 -6.84 -6.27
N SER A 87 19.11 -7.80 -6.26
CA SER A 87 20.52 -7.56 -5.93
C SER A 87 20.75 -6.77 -4.63
N GLY A 88 20.02 -7.10 -3.56
CA GLY A 88 20.13 -6.43 -2.26
C GLY A 88 19.38 -5.09 -2.15
N VAL A 89 18.73 -4.63 -3.22
CA VAL A 89 17.89 -3.42 -3.21
C VAL A 89 16.42 -3.82 -3.11
N ALA A 90 15.70 -3.21 -2.17
CA ALA A 90 14.25 -3.31 -2.04
C ALA A 90 13.59 -2.06 -2.61
N VAL A 91 12.73 -2.23 -3.61
CA VAL A 91 11.91 -1.18 -4.21
C VAL A 91 10.48 -1.35 -3.73
N PHE A 92 10.01 -0.41 -2.89
CA PHE A 92 8.63 -0.33 -2.46
C PHE A 92 7.85 0.62 -3.36
N SER A 93 6.81 0.09 -4.02
CA SER A 93 5.96 0.83 -4.93
C SER A 93 4.62 1.14 -4.28
N TYR A 94 4.10 2.35 -4.47
CA TYR A 94 2.80 2.81 -3.96
C TYR A 94 2.00 3.44 -5.10
N ALA A 95 0.82 2.87 -5.38
CA ALA A 95 -0.09 3.33 -6.43
C ALA A 95 -1.46 3.65 -5.82
N PRO A 96 -1.84 4.93 -5.67
CA PRO A 96 -3.14 5.31 -5.15
C PRO A 96 -4.29 4.73 -5.98
N LEU A 97 -5.24 4.08 -5.30
CA LEU A 97 -6.53 3.65 -5.84
C LEU A 97 -7.52 4.79 -5.68
N TRP A 98 -7.46 5.75 -6.61
CA TRP A 98 -8.51 6.77 -6.72
C TRP A 98 -9.56 6.32 -7.74
N SER A 99 -10.76 6.01 -7.27
CA SER A 99 -11.92 5.79 -8.13
C SER A 99 -12.42 7.15 -8.64
N GLY A 100 -11.80 7.60 -9.72
CA GLY A 100 -12.13 8.86 -10.41
C GLY A 100 -11.28 9.11 -11.65
N SER A 101 -10.19 8.36 -11.86
CA SER A 101 -9.54 8.28 -13.15
C SER A 101 -9.95 6.98 -13.85
N ARG A 102 -10.60 7.10 -15.01
CA ARG A 102 -10.60 6.04 -16.01
C ARG A 102 -9.14 5.86 -16.44
N VAL A 103 -8.40 4.98 -15.77
CA VAL A 103 -7.05 4.61 -16.20
C VAL A 103 -7.20 3.77 -17.47
N ARG A 104 -6.98 4.40 -18.63
CA ARG A 104 -6.76 3.67 -19.88
C ARG A 104 -5.45 2.91 -19.73
N GLY A 105 -5.58 1.60 -19.58
CA GLY A 105 -4.59 0.56 -19.85
C GLY A 105 -3.14 0.87 -19.46
N HIS A 106 -2.72 0.37 -18.30
CA HIS A 106 -1.38 -0.21 -18.20
C HIS A 106 -1.43 -1.41 -17.24
N PRO A 107 -1.07 -2.63 -17.69
CA PRO A 107 -1.04 -3.79 -16.83
C PRO A 107 0.20 -3.70 -15.92
N LEU A 108 -0.01 -3.43 -14.63
CA LEU A 108 0.96 -3.78 -13.59
C LEU A 108 0.64 -5.20 -13.15
N GLY A 109 1.14 -6.16 -13.93
CA GLY A 109 0.87 -7.58 -13.72
C GLY A 109 1.63 -8.47 -14.70
N ALA A 110 2.90 -8.20 -14.96
CA ALA A 110 3.74 -9.11 -15.75
C ALA A 110 5.24 -8.82 -15.54
N SER A 111 5.79 -9.09 -14.35
CA SER A 111 7.22 -9.42 -14.26
C SER A 111 7.50 -10.22 -13.00
N ALA A 112 7.00 -11.45 -13.02
CA ALA A 112 7.44 -12.53 -12.14
C ALA A 112 7.37 -13.84 -12.92
N ARG A 113 8.09 -13.89 -14.04
CA ARG A 113 8.52 -15.13 -14.70
C ARG A 113 10.01 -15.00 -15.02
N HIS A 114 10.83 -15.05 -13.98
CA HIS A 114 12.18 -15.62 -14.07
C HIS A 114 11.93 -17.10 -14.45
N HIS A 115 12.18 -17.57 -15.68
CA HIS A 115 13.49 -17.71 -16.30
C HIS A 115 14.53 -18.19 -15.31
N ASP A 116 14.48 -19.49 -15.01
CA ASP A 116 15.60 -20.20 -14.43
C ASP A 116 15.72 -21.63 -15.00
N GLN A 117 16.82 -21.81 -15.73
CA GLN A 117 17.69 -22.99 -15.85
C GLN A 117 17.18 -24.33 -16.43
N ARG A 118 17.68 -24.65 -17.64
CA ARG A 118 18.50 -25.86 -17.84
C ARG A 118 19.66 -25.59 -18.82
N PRO A 119 20.92 -25.67 -18.37
CA PRO A 119 22.00 -26.11 -19.23
C PRO A 119 22.37 -27.55 -18.84
N SER A 120 22.22 -28.49 -19.76
CA SER A 120 22.93 -29.77 -19.68
C SER A 120 23.11 -30.30 -21.08
N GLY A 121 24.28 -30.03 -21.65
CA GLY A 121 24.77 -30.82 -22.78
C GLY A 121 24.99 -32.26 -22.34
N ALA A 122 24.56 -33.21 -23.18
CA ALA A 122 25.16 -34.53 -23.37
C ALA A 122 24.27 -35.30 -24.35
N ARG A 123 24.66 -35.33 -25.64
CA ARG A 123 24.25 -36.40 -26.55
C ARG A 123 25.49 -37.26 -26.77
N TRP A 124 25.57 -38.37 -26.03
CA TRP A 124 26.41 -39.51 -26.37
C TRP A 124 25.50 -40.58 -26.98
N GLY A 125 25.94 -41.21 -28.06
CA GLY A 125 25.28 -42.39 -28.67
C GLY A 125 24.26 -42.06 -29.74
#